data_AF-A0A2E3PYC8-F1
#
_entry.id   AF-A0A2E3PYC8-F1
#
_cell.length_a   1.000
_cell.length_b   1.000
_cell.length_c   1.000
_cell.angle_alpha   90.00
_cell.angle_beta   90.00
_cell.angle_gamma   90.00
#
_symmetry.space_group_name_H-M   'P 1'
#
loop_
_entity.id
_entity.type
_entity.pdbx_description
1 polymer ?
#
loop_
_entity_poly.entity_id
_entity_poly.type
_entity_poly.pdbx_seq_one_letter_code
_entity_poly.pdbx_strand_id
1 'polypeptide(L)'
;MRSIPHRHGWRRLGPVALLAASISLGLGIQTALADPVKQLVETLPGSVAALTRIPGAEGSPLSFVVVREETGDRLFIVSSNLANTAIEVAEARTLSARITGLRSELDSYGLVAFVDLQTSGGEETTYELFLEGEDPSAHTFQPASN
;
A
#
# COMPACT_ATOMS: atom_id res chain seq x y z
N MET A 1 -67.56 -2.82 38.09
CA MET A 1 -68.84 -2.33 37.51
C MET A 1 -68.52 -1.24 36.49
N ARG A 2 -69.28 -1.26 35.40
CA ARG A 2 -69.15 -0.47 34.16
C ARG A 2 -69.06 1.04 34.39
N SER A 3 -68.31 1.76 33.55
CA SER A 3 -68.93 2.76 32.65
C SER A 3 -67.94 3.27 31.59
N ILE A 4 -68.27 3.04 30.33
CA ILE A 4 -67.81 3.80 29.15
C ILE A 4 -68.95 4.76 28.81
N PRO A 5 -68.65 6.00 28.38
CA PRO A 5 -69.41 6.51 27.24
C PRO A 5 -68.53 7.16 26.15
N HIS A 6 -68.95 6.86 24.93
CA HIS A 6 -68.58 7.47 23.65
C HIS A 6 -68.95 8.96 23.57
N ARG A 7 -68.23 9.76 22.75
CA ARG A 7 -68.72 10.22 21.43
C ARG A 7 -67.79 11.24 20.74
N HIS A 8 -67.65 10.98 19.44
CA HIS A 8 -67.46 11.85 18.26
C HIS A 8 -66.78 13.22 18.34
N GLY A 9 -65.75 13.38 17.51
CA GLY A 9 -65.35 14.64 16.89
C GLY A 9 -64.85 14.40 15.46
N TRP A 10 -65.49 15.02 14.48
CA TRP A 10 -65.24 14.86 13.06
C TRP A 10 -63.96 15.57 12.57
N ARG A 11 -63.37 14.96 11.53
CA ARG A 11 -62.72 15.56 10.34
C ARG A 11 -61.93 16.86 10.55
N ARG A 12 -60.61 16.80 10.30
CA ARG A 12 -59.92 17.77 9.44
C ARG A 12 -58.86 17.08 8.58
N LEU A 13 -59.11 17.10 7.28
CA LEU A 13 -58.06 17.05 6.25
C LEU A 13 -57.23 18.32 6.38
N GLY A 14 -55.91 18.18 6.36
CA GLY A 14 -54.97 19.28 6.24
C GLY A 14 -53.68 18.77 5.57
N PRO A 15 -53.10 19.52 4.62
CA PRO A 15 -52.22 18.99 3.58
C PRO A 15 -50.74 19.18 3.91
N VAL A 16 -49.91 18.44 3.17
CA VAL A 16 -48.55 18.84 2.73
C VAL A 16 -47.54 19.14 3.83
N ALA A 17 -46.57 18.24 3.99
CA ALA A 17 -45.15 18.60 3.94
C ALA A 17 -44.32 17.34 3.67
N LEU A 18 -43.91 17.20 2.41
CA LEU A 18 -42.72 16.43 2.05
C LEU A 18 -41.54 16.99 2.86
N LEU A 19 -41.13 16.28 3.92
CA LEU A 19 -39.78 16.43 4.44
C LEU A 19 -38.92 15.39 3.75
N ALA A 20 -38.43 15.77 2.56
CA ALA A 20 -37.24 15.17 1.99
C ALA A 20 -36.11 15.41 3.00
N ALA A 21 -35.80 14.39 3.80
CA ALA A 21 -34.60 14.38 4.59
C ALA A 21 -33.44 14.30 3.60
N SER A 22 -32.86 15.46 3.31
CA SER A 22 -31.60 15.62 2.63
C SER A 22 -30.55 14.82 3.41
N ILE A 23 -30.31 13.57 2.99
CA ILE A 23 -29.10 12.88 3.36
C ILE A 23 -28.01 13.66 2.65
N SER A 24 -27.41 14.60 3.36
CA SER A 24 -26.09 15.10 3.06
C SER A 24 -25.16 13.88 3.16
N LEU A 25 -25.12 13.08 2.10
CA LEU A 25 -23.93 12.30 1.79
C LEU A 25 -22.85 13.36 1.66
N GLY A 26 -22.12 13.56 2.76
CA GLY A 26 -20.75 14.01 2.66
C GLY A 26 -20.09 13.02 1.72
N LEU A 27 -20.03 13.38 0.44
CA LEU A 27 -18.91 13.04 -0.40
C LEU A 27 -17.70 13.65 0.33
N GLY A 28 -17.25 12.96 1.37
CA GLY A 28 -15.84 12.88 1.64
C GLY A 28 -15.28 12.35 0.33
N ILE A 29 -14.81 13.27 -0.48
CA ILE A 29 -13.88 13.00 -1.56
C ILE A 29 -12.66 12.47 -0.82
N GLN A 30 -12.72 11.20 -0.41
CA GLN A 30 -11.56 10.37 -0.30
C GLN A 30 -11.12 10.28 -1.74
N THR A 31 -10.26 11.22 -2.13
CA THR A 31 -9.41 11.05 -3.30
C THR A 31 -8.79 9.68 -3.10
N ALA A 32 -9.31 8.69 -3.82
CA ALA A 32 -8.70 7.38 -3.88
C ALA A 32 -7.30 7.66 -4.42
N LEU A 33 -6.33 7.75 -3.51
CA LEU A 33 -4.92 7.86 -3.87
C LEU A 33 -4.69 6.65 -4.77
N ALA A 34 -4.33 6.93 -6.02
CA ALA A 34 -4.13 5.88 -7.00
C ALA A 34 -3.13 4.87 -6.42
N ASP A 35 -3.50 3.59 -6.46
CA ASP A 35 -2.68 2.53 -5.89
C ASP A 35 -1.33 2.50 -6.64
N PRO A 36 -0.22 2.88 -6.00
CA PRO A 36 1.08 2.96 -6.67
C PRO A 36 1.53 1.61 -7.22
N VAL A 37 1.04 0.49 -6.67
CA VAL A 37 1.32 -0.85 -7.19
C VAL A 37 0.60 -1.10 -8.52
N LYS A 38 -0.63 -0.57 -8.67
CA LYS A 38 -1.38 -0.69 -9.92
C LYS A 38 -0.67 0.02 -11.08
N GLN A 39 -0.14 1.22 -10.83
CA GLN A 39 0.65 1.93 -11.84
C GLN A 39 1.97 1.23 -12.14
N LEU A 40 2.64 0.70 -11.12
CA LEU A 40 3.84 -0.12 -11.35
C LEU A 40 3.52 -1.26 -12.32
N VAL A 41 2.44 -2.04 -12.07
CA VAL A 41 1.99 -3.13 -12.96
C VAL A 41 1.78 -2.66 -14.41
N GLU A 42 1.22 -1.47 -14.64
CA GLU A 42 1.01 -0.92 -15.98
C GLU A 42 2.32 -0.56 -16.71
N THR A 43 3.40 -0.33 -15.97
CA THR A 43 4.74 -0.01 -16.52
C THR A 43 5.66 -1.21 -16.69
N LEU A 44 5.31 -2.37 -16.12
CA LEU A 44 6.15 -3.55 -16.19
C LEU A 44 6.11 -4.18 -17.60
N PRO A 45 7.25 -4.68 -18.10
CA PRO A 45 7.28 -5.39 -19.37
C PRO A 45 6.44 -6.68 -19.30
N GLY A 46 5.96 -7.17 -20.44
CA GLY A 46 5.10 -8.37 -20.51
C GLY A 46 5.72 -9.68 -19.99
N SER A 47 6.97 -9.66 -19.52
CA SER A 47 7.75 -10.80 -19.02
C SER A 47 7.69 -10.98 -17.49
N VAL A 48 6.72 -10.39 -16.80
CA VAL A 48 6.52 -10.58 -15.35
C VAL A 48 5.93 -11.96 -15.07
N ALA A 49 6.67 -12.78 -14.34
CA ALA A 49 6.22 -14.09 -13.87
C ALA A 49 5.41 -14.01 -12.58
N ALA A 50 5.78 -13.11 -11.66
CA ALA A 50 5.06 -12.89 -10.42
C ALA A 50 5.32 -11.49 -9.86
N LEU A 51 4.38 -10.98 -9.06
CA LEU A 51 4.54 -9.75 -8.29
C LEU A 51 4.16 -10.01 -6.84
N THR A 52 4.96 -9.52 -5.90
CA THR A 52 4.71 -9.69 -4.47
C THR A 52 4.94 -8.36 -3.76
N ARG A 53 3.94 -7.91 -3.01
CA ARG A 53 4.07 -6.74 -2.14
C ARG A 53 4.41 -7.20 -0.73
N ILE A 54 5.42 -6.58 -0.13
CA ILE A 54 5.91 -6.86 1.21
C ILE A 54 5.73 -5.59 2.04
N PRO A 55 4.96 -5.63 3.15
CA PRO A 55 4.81 -4.47 4.01
C PRO A 55 6.18 -4.07 4.59
N GLY A 56 6.41 -2.77 4.76
CA GLY A 56 7.58 -2.29 5.49
C GLY A 56 7.42 -2.47 7.00
N ALA A 57 8.35 -1.86 7.74
CA ALA A 57 8.36 -1.90 9.19
C ALA A 57 7.08 -1.24 9.77
N GLU A 58 6.64 -1.71 10.93
CA GLU A 58 5.49 -1.12 11.61
C GLU A 58 5.73 0.37 11.86
N GLY A 59 4.73 1.20 11.53
CA GLY A 59 4.83 2.66 11.64
C GLY A 59 5.49 3.35 10.45
N SER A 60 6.10 2.62 9.51
CA SER A 60 6.63 3.19 8.26
C SER A 60 5.54 3.30 7.18
N PRO A 61 5.49 4.39 6.39
CA PRO A 61 4.66 4.48 5.20
C PRO A 61 5.23 3.71 3.99
N LEU A 62 6.43 3.13 4.13
CA LEU A 62 7.12 2.44 3.06
C LEU A 62 6.69 0.97 2.96
N SER A 63 6.69 0.46 1.74
CA SER A 63 6.48 -0.94 1.41
C SER A 63 7.35 -1.33 0.23
N PHE A 64 7.58 -2.61 0.05
CA PHE A 64 8.42 -3.14 -1.01
C PHE A 64 7.58 -3.92 -2.01
N VAL A 65 7.98 -3.88 -3.27
CA VAL A 65 7.42 -4.72 -4.32
C VAL A 65 8.53 -5.48 -4.99
N VAL A 66 8.41 -6.81 -4.98
CA VAL A 66 9.30 -7.72 -5.71
C VAL A 66 8.59 -8.15 -6.98
N VAL A 67 9.21 -7.90 -8.11
CA VAL A 67 8.75 -8.34 -9.43
C VAL A 67 9.69 -9.44 -9.91
N ARG A 68 9.16 -10.65 -10.11
CA ARG A 68 9.93 -11.77 -10.63
C ARG A 68 9.89 -11.77 -12.15
N GLU A 69 11.07 -11.75 -12.77
CA GLU A 69 11.25 -11.90 -14.21
C GLU A 69 12.05 -13.18 -14.50
N GLU A 70 12.21 -13.57 -15.77
CA GLU A 70 12.94 -14.81 -16.12
C GLU A 70 14.40 -14.78 -15.66
N THR A 71 15.06 -13.62 -15.75
CA THR A 71 16.50 -13.45 -15.52
C THR A 71 16.86 -13.08 -14.08
N GLY A 72 15.89 -12.73 -13.25
CA GLY A 72 16.12 -12.26 -11.89
C GLY A 72 14.91 -11.51 -11.34
N ASP A 73 15.01 -11.06 -10.10
CA ASP A 73 13.98 -10.27 -9.45
C ASP A 73 14.35 -8.78 -9.47
N ARG A 74 13.33 -7.93 -9.55
CA ARG A 74 13.45 -6.47 -9.44
C ARG A 74 12.78 -6.02 -8.14
N LEU A 75 13.44 -5.13 -7.42
CA LEU A 75 12.97 -4.59 -6.15
C LEU A 75 12.54 -3.14 -6.34
N PHE A 76 11.35 -2.80 -5.83
CA PHE A 76 10.82 -1.45 -5.82
C PHE A 76 10.45 -1.03 -4.41
N ILE A 77 10.66 0.24 -4.08
CA ILE A 77 10.21 0.90 -2.86
C ILE A 77 8.99 1.73 -3.20
N VAL A 78 7.94 1.60 -2.40
CA VAL A 78 6.66 2.26 -2.59
C VAL A 78 6.27 2.97 -1.29
N SER A 79 6.02 4.27 -1.36
CA SER A 79 5.53 5.07 -0.24
C SER A 79 4.02 5.25 -0.33
N SER A 80 3.29 5.10 0.79
CA SER A 80 1.88 5.47 0.86
C SER A 80 1.66 6.99 0.94
N ASN A 81 2.70 7.74 1.33
CA ASN A 81 2.64 9.19 1.49
C ASN A 81 2.87 9.94 0.17
N LEU A 82 3.57 9.30 -0.78
CA LEU A 82 3.86 9.85 -2.09
C LEU A 82 2.94 9.20 -3.12
N ALA A 83 2.07 10.00 -3.72
CA ALA A 83 1.23 9.53 -4.80
C ALA A 83 2.11 9.00 -5.95
N ASN A 84 1.78 7.81 -6.45
CA ASN A 84 2.25 7.32 -7.75
C ASN A 84 3.77 7.16 -7.90
N THR A 85 4.49 6.95 -6.80
CA THR A 85 5.95 6.85 -6.85
C THR A 85 6.39 5.47 -6.35
N ALA A 86 6.73 4.59 -7.31
CA ALA A 86 7.49 3.39 -7.08
C ALA A 86 8.92 3.64 -7.57
N ILE A 87 9.91 3.53 -6.68
CA ILE A 87 11.32 3.72 -7.03
C ILE A 87 11.97 2.34 -7.15
N GLU A 88 12.59 2.06 -8.29
CA GLU A 88 13.37 0.84 -8.46
C GLU A 88 14.71 0.95 -7.73
N VAL A 89 15.08 -0.10 -6.98
CA VAL A 89 16.43 -0.27 -6.44
C VAL A 89 17.29 -0.84 -7.56
N ALA A 90 17.94 0.05 -8.32
CA ALA A 90 18.64 -0.31 -9.55
C ALA A 90 19.77 -1.31 -9.29
N GLU A 91 20.45 -1.19 -8.16
CA GLU A 91 21.52 -2.07 -7.70
C GLU A 91 21.01 -3.50 -7.56
N ALA A 92 19.83 -3.71 -6.95
CA ALA A 92 19.24 -5.03 -6.82
C ALA A 92 18.96 -5.69 -8.18
N ARG A 93 18.52 -4.91 -9.18
CA ARG A 93 18.36 -5.40 -10.56
C ARG A 93 19.70 -5.80 -11.19
N THR A 94 20.78 -5.05 -10.96
CA THR A 94 22.08 -5.36 -11.58
C THR A 94 22.63 -6.72 -11.14
N LEU A 95 22.26 -7.19 -9.94
CA LEU A 95 22.69 -8.47 -9.40
C LEU A 95 22.05 -9.67 -10.11
N SER A 96 20.94 -9.48 -10.85
CA SER A 96 20.23 -10.57 -11.56
C SER A 96 19.98 -11.79 -10.66
N ALA A 97 19.68 -11.55 -9.39
CA ALA A 97 19.51 -12.56 -8.36
C ALA A 97 18.02 -12.77 -8.03
N ARG A 98 17.71 -13.81 -7.25
CA ARG A 98 16.37 -14.07 -6.70
C ARG A 98 16.27 -13.52 -5.29
N ILE A 99 15.20 -12.80 -4.98
CA ILE A 99 14.91 -12.35 -3.62
C ILE A 99 14.22 -13.50 -2.89
N THR A 100 14.94 -14.12 -1.96
CA THR A 100 14.48 -15.25 -1.15
C THR A 100 13.83 -14.79 0.15
N GLY A 101 14.23 -13.61 0.65
CA GLY A 101 13.74 -13.02 1.88
C GLY A 101 13.81 -11.50 1.86
N LEU A 102 12.85 -10.84 2.49
CA LEU A 102 12.89 -9.41 2.74
C LEU A 102 12.23 -9.13 4.10
N ARG A 103 12.99 -8.51 5.00
CA ARG A 103 12.48 -7.98 6.28
C ARG A 103 12.91 -6.53 6.42
N SER A 104 12.22 -5.77 7.25
CA SER A 104 12.56 -4.37 7.48
C SER A 104 12.30 -3.94 8.91
N GLU A 105 13.13 -3.03 9.39
CA GLU A 105 13.11 -2.47 10.73
C GLU A 105 13.15 -0.94 10.63
N LEU A 106 12.49 -0.27 11.57
CA LEU A 106 12.50 1.18 11.70
C LEU A 106 13.35 1.54 12.92
N ASP A 107 14.32 2.43 12.75
CA ASP A 107 15.19 2.91 13.82
C ASP A 107 15.17 4.46 13.90
N SER A 108 16.07 5.03 14.69
CA SER A 108 16.17 6.49 14.88
C SER A 108 16.67 7.25 13.65
N TYR A 109 17.28 6.57 12.69
CA TYR A 109 17.88 7.14 11.48
C TYR A 109 17.00 6.95 10.24
N GLY A 110 16.15 5.94 10.24
CA GLY A 110 15.19 5.71 9.18
C GLY A 110 14.74 4.26 9.11
N LEU A 111 14.42 3.82 7.91
CA LEU A 111 14.06 2.43 7.67
C LEU A 111 15.27 1.68 7.10
N VAL A 112 15.54 0.51 7.64
CA VAL A 112 16.51 -0.44 7.10
C VAL A 112 15.75 -1.67 6.65
N ALA A 113 15.95 -2.10 5.41
CA ALA A 113 15.45 -3.38 4.92
C ALA A 113 16.61 -4.32 4.62
N PHE A 114 16.48 -5.56 5.04
CA PHE A 114 17.43 -6.61 4.77
C PHE A 114 16.86 -7.55 3.70
N VAL A 115 17.56 -7.64 2.59
CA VAL A 115 17.15 -8.35 1.37
C VAL A 115 18.08 -9.54 1.18
N ASP A 116 17.55 -10.75 1.30
CA ASP A 116 18.29 -11.98 1.02
C ASP A 116 18.21 -12.28 -0.48
N LEU A 117 19.38 -12.36 -1.10
CA LEU A 117 19.53 -12.57 -2.53
C LEU A 117 20.25 -13.88 -2.80
N GLN A 118 19.64 -14.73 -3.63
CA GLN A 118 20.24 -15.96 -4.12
C GLN A 118 20.66 -15.81 -5.58
N THR A 119 21.94 -15.99 -5.86
CA THR A 119 22.48 -15.98 -7.23
C THR A 119 22.12 -17.26 -7.99
N SER A 120 22.33 -17.28 -9.30
CA SER A 120 22.13 -18.50 -10.12
C SER A 120 23.03 -19.68 -9.72
N GLY A 121 24.14 -19.40 -9.01
CA GLY A 121 25.02 -20.41 -8.43
C GLY A 121 24.52 -21.00 -7.11
N GLY A 122 23.42 -20.48 -6.55
CA GLY A 122 22.84 -20.93 -5.28
C GLY A 122 23.45 -20.29 -4.03
N GLU A 123 24.45 -19.40 -4.20
CA GLU A 123 24.99 -18.60 -3.10
C GLU A 123 23.95 -17.58 -2.64
N GLU A 124 23.75 -17.49 -1.33
CA GLU A 124 22.81 -16.58 -0.68
C GLU A 124 23.57 -15.52 0.11
N THR A 125 23.25 -14.25 -0.17
CA THR A 125 23.89 -13.09 0.44
C THR A 125 22.82 -12.10 0.88
N THR A 126 22.93 -11.61 2.12
CA THR A 126 22.07 -10.53 2.62
C THR A 126 22.63 -9.17 2.22
N TYR A 127 21.76 -8.32 1.70
CA TYR A 127 22.02 -6.91 1.43
C TYR A 127 21.17 -6.04 2.35
N GLU A 128 21.69 -4.87 2.69
CA GLU A 128 21.02 -3.83 3.44
C GLU A 128 20.58 -2.72 2.47
N LEU A 129 19.31 -2.35 2.58
CA LEU A 129 18.70 -1.21 1.94
C LEU A 129 18.40 -0.16 3.01
N PHE A 130 19.23 0.86 3.07
CA PHE A 130 19.03 2.01 3.97
C PHE A 130 18.18 3.06 3.29
N LEU A 131 17.13 3.51 3.96
CA LEU A 131 16.26 4.59 3.54
C LEU A 131 16.36 5.72 4.57
N GLU A 132 16.97 6.84 4.16
CA GLU A 132 17.08 8.02 5.01
C GLU A 132 15.70 8.71 5.08
N GLY A 133 15.00 8.52 6.20
CA GLY A 133 13.64 9.02 6.37
C GLY A 133 12.59 8.28 5.53
N GLU A 134 11.68 9.04 4.90
CA GLU A 134 10.51 8.49 4.18
C GLU A 134 10.56 8.70 2.66
N ASP A 135 11.68 9.21 2.11
CA ASP A 135 11.85 9.39 0.67
C ASP A 135 12.40 8.11 0.04
N PRO A 136 11.62 7.39 -0.79
CA PRO A 136 12.07 6.17 -1.46
C PRO A 136 13.22 6.41 -2.45
N SER A 137 13.46 7.66 -2.87
CA SER A 137 14.52 8.04 -3.81
C SER A 137 15.88 8.17 -3.13
N ALA A 138 15.90 8.43 -1.82
CA ALA A 138 17.11 8.60 -1.02
C ALA A 138 17.46 7.27 -0.32
N HIS A 139 17.89 6.28 -1.11
CA HIS A 139 18.26 4.97 -0.60
C HIS A 139 19.71 4.58 -0.92
N THR A 140 20.28 3.71 -0.09
CA THR A 140 21.57 3.06 -0.31
C THR A 140 21.40 1.55 -0.23
N PHE A 141 21.90 0.82 -1.23
CA PHE A 141 21.84 -0.64 -1.27
C PHE A 141 23.25 -1.25 -1.28
N GLN A 142 23.59 -2.02 -0.25
CA GLN A 142 24.95 -2.54 -0.05
C GLN A 142 24.94 -3.93 0.61
N PRO A 143 26.01 -4.72 0.48
CA PRO A 143 26.13 -5.98 1.22
C PRO A 143 26.05 -5.74 2.73
N ALA A 144 25.32 -6.60 3.46
CA ALA A 144 25.26 -6.52 4.91
C ALA A 144 26.66 -6.76 5.50
N SER A 145 27.07 -5.91 6.44
CA SER A 145 28.34 -6.10 7.15
C SER A 145 28.17 -7.18 8.21
N ASN A 146 28.85 -8.32 8.05
CA ASN A 146 28.94 -9.36 9.09
C ASN A 146 29.92 -8.97 10.21
#